data_AF-A0A1M5KVM5-F1
#
_entry.id   AF-A0A1M5KVM5-F1
#
_cell.length_a   1.000
_cell.length_b   1.000
_cell.length_c   1.000
_cell.angle_alpha   90.00
_cell.angle_beta   90.00
_cell.angle_gamma   90.00
#
_symmetry.space_group_name_H-M   'P 1'
#
loop_
_entity.id
_entity.type
_entity.pdbx_description
1 polymer ?
#
loop_
_entity_poly.entity_id
_entity_poly.type
_entity_poly.pdbx_seq_one_letter_code
_entity_poly.pdbx_strand_id
1 'polypeptide(L)'
;MANANDIIVNEEGFWSREIRCPKCGSSNLNSLVSKSKSLYQYCEECNYEKDNSLKHVSIDSILMTIKNNFKKLEKNNTNLLSIDLVQEKSKLSLLVNRENLISENIPNELSNNDIFFIKNSIYYLIEDFYSYDNKVHNNISINII
;
A
#
# COMPACT_ATOMS: atom_id res chain seq x y z
N MET A 1 44.31 -16.59 10.23
CA MET A 1 43.01 -16.99 9.68
C MET A 1 41.95 -16.27 10.49
N ALA A 2 41.49 -15.10 10.05
CA ALA A 2 40.63 -14.20 10.84
C ALA A 2 39.20 -14.79 10.88
N ASN A 3 38.72 -15.34 11.99
CA ASN A 3 38.24 -14.80 13.27
C ASN A 3 36.88 -14.10 13.23
N ALA A 4 36.00 -14.56 14.12
CA ALA A 4 34.69 -14.04 14.43
C ALA A 4 34.76 -12.57 14.91
N ASN A 5 33.64 -11.87 14.73
CA ASN A 5 33.34 -10.51 15.18
C ASN A 5 34.10 -9.40 14.44
N ASP A 6 33.39 -8.77 13.51
CA ASP A 6 33.45 -7.31 13.39
C ASP A 6 32.01 -6.77 13.43
N ILE A 7 31.45 -6.81 14.65
CA ILE A 7 30.30 -5.96 15.00
C ILE A 7 30.92 -4.66 15.49
N ILE A 8 30.95 -3.65 14.63
CA ILE A 8 31.22 -2.27 15.04
C ILE A 8 29.88 -1.65 15.37
N VAL A 9 29.60 -1.50 16.67
CA VAL A 9 28.46 -0.73 17.16
C VAL A 9 28.86 0.74 17.10
N ASN A 10 28.25 1.51 16.20
CA ASN A 10 28.21 2.96 16.33
C ASN A 10 26.76 3.40 16.51
N GLU A 11 26.58 4.26 17.51
CA GLU A 11 25.32 4.76 18.05
C GLU A 11 24.60 5.65 17.03
N GLU A 12 23.87 5.06 16.08
CA GLU A 12 22.77 5.71 15.33
C GLU A 12 22.10 4.68 14.39
N GLY A 13 21.46 3.66 14.98
CA GLY A 13 20.19 3.06 14.51
C GLY A 13 19.97 2.66 13.04
N PHE A 14 20.99 2.51 12.20
CA PHE A 14 20.83 2.09 10.81
C PHE A 14 21.38 0.68 10.61
N TRP A 15 20.49 -0.29 10.38
CA TRP A 15 20.88 -1.64 9.98
C TRP A 15 21.43 -1.60 8.54
N SER A 16 22.73 -1.37 8.36
CA SER A 16 23.38 -1.69 7.08
C SER A 16 23.74 -3.18 7.04
N ARG A 17 22.71 -4.05 7.06
CA ARG A 17 22.88 -5.31 6.31
C ARG A 17 23.10 -4.86 4.88
N GLU A 18 24.17 -5.28 4.22
CA GLU A 18 24.20 -5.18 2.76
C GLU A 18 22.96 -5.93 2.26
N ILE A 19 21.90 -5.19 1.96
CA ILE A 19 20.66 -5.77 1.44
C ILE A 19 21.02 -6.15 0.01
N ARG A 20 21.47 -7.38 -0.15
CA ARG A 20 21.71 -7.98 -1.46
C ARG A 20 20.40 -8.57 -1.96
N CYS A 21 20.19 -8.50 -3.26
CA CYS A 21 19.08 -9.16 -3.91
C CYS A 21 19.11 -10.66 -3.56
N PRO A 22 18.02 -11.24 -3.02
CA PRO A 22 18.00 -12.65 -2.65
C PRO A 22 18.00 -13.58 -3.87
N LYS A 23 17.71 -13.06 -5.07
CA LYS A 23 17.67 -13.83 -6.32
C LYS A 23 19.00 -13.88 -7.05
N CYS A 24 19.73 -12.76 -7.14
CA CYS A 24 20.99 -12.69 -7.90
C CYS A 24 22.21 -12.25 -7.09
N GLY A 25 22.05 -11.91 -5.81
CA GLY A 25 23.14 -11.47 -4.94
C GLY A 25 23.66 -10.05 -5.19
N SER A 26 23.10 -9.32 -6.16
CA SER A 26 23.50 -7.94 -6.47
C SER A 26 23.16 -6.98 -5.32
N SER A 27 24.04 -6.02 -5.05
CA SER A 27 23.79 -4.88 -4.15
C SER A 27 23.05 -3.73 -4.86
N ASN A 28 22.84 -3.81 -6.17
CA ASN A 28 22.13 -2.78 -6.93
C ASN A 28 20.61 -2.91 -6.73
N LEU A 29 20.13 -2.25 -5.67
CA LEU A 29 18.71 -2.14 -5.33
C LEU A 29 18.21 -0.73 -5.60
N ASN A 30 17.12 -0.62 -6.36
CA ASN A 30 16.41 0.63 -6.52
C ASN A 30 15.31 0.76 -5.45
N SER A 31 15.09 2.00 -5.01
CA SER A 31 14.14 2.33 -3.95
C SER A 31 13.02 3.23 -4.49
N LEU A 32 11.78 2.87 -4.17
CA LEU A 32 10.57 3.60 -4.51
C LEU A 32 9.93 4.11 -3.21
N VAL A 33 9.72 5.41 -3.11
CA VAL A 33 9.04 6.03 -1.97
C VAL A 33 7.60 6.34 -2.36
N SER A 34 6.66 5.82 -1.58
CA SER A 34 5.23 6.00 -1.79
C SER A 34 4.68 7.28 -1.15
N LYS A 35 3.39 7.58 -1.37
CA LYS A 35 2.74 8.79 -0.84
C LYS A 35 2.61 8.77 0.68
N SER A 36 2.52 7.59 1.30
CA SER A 36 2.57 7.43 2.77
C SER A 36 3.98 7.52 3.35
N LYS A 37 5.00 7.69 2.49
CA LYS A 37 6.44 7.62 2.82
C LYS A 37 6.93 6.20 3.13
N SER A 38 6.15 5.16 2.86
CA SER A 38 6.66 3.78 2.88
C SER A 38 7.66 3.55 1.76
N LEU A 39 8.71 2.79 2.07
CA LEU A 39 9.81 2.43 1.19
C LEU A 39 9.59 1.03 0.60
N TYR A 40 9.60 0.93 -0.72
CA TYR A 40 9.57 -0.33 -1.47
C TYR A 40 10.85 -0.46 -2.28
N GLN A 41 11.39 -1.68 -2.41
CA GLN A 41 12.68 -1.90 -3.04
C GLN A 41 12.63 -3.06 -4.04
N TYR A 42 13.39 -2.94 -5.11
CA TYR A 42 13.54 -4.01 -6.09
C TYR A 42 14.97 -4.07 -6.61
N CYS A 43 15.39 -5.22 -7.13
CA CYS A 43 16.73 -5.35 -7.71
C CYS A 43 16.73 -4.86 -9.15
N GLU A 44 17.61 -3.91 -9.47
CA GLU A 44 17.71 -3.35 -10.82
C GLU A 44 18.30 -4.35 -11.82
N GLU A 45 19.31 -5.14 -11.39
CA GLU A 45 20.00 -6.10 -12.28
C GLU A 45 19.10 -7.24 -12.79
N CYS A 46 18.27 -7.80 -11.91
CA CYS A 46 17.45 -8.98 -12.25
C CYS A 46 15.94 -8.74 -12.20
N ASN A 47 15.52 -7.48 -11.97
CA ASN A 47 14.13 -7.05 -11.82
C ASN A 47 13.33 -7.80 -10.72
N TYR A 48 14.01 -8.47 -9.78
CA TYR A 48 13.35 -9.17 -8.68
C TYR A 48 12.54 -8.17 -7.83
N GLU A 49 11.27 -8.50 -7.55
CA GLU A 49 10.27 -7.68 -6.85
C GLU A 49 9.89 -6.35 -7.53
N LYS A 50 10.30 -6.11 -8.78
CA LYS A 50 10.02 -4.83 -9.45
C LYS A 50 8.53 -4.55 -9.58
N ASP A 51 7.78 -5.50 -10.13
CA ASP A 51 6.35 -5.32 -10.36
C ASP A 51 5.56 -5.25 -9.04
N ASN A 52 5.95 -6.03 -8.03
CA ASN A 52 5.33 -6.00 -6.71
C ASN A 52 5.58 -4.66 -6.02
N SER A 53 6.81 -4.14 -6.07
CA SER A 53 7.14 -2.83 -5.50
C SER A 53 6.37 -1.70 -6.18
N LEU A 54 6.27 -1.70 -7.51
CA LEU A 54 5.44 -0.74 -8.24
C LEU A 54 3.95 -0.87 -7.88
N LYS A 55 3.43 -2.10 -7.83
CA LYS A 55 2.04 -2.38 -7.43
C LYS A 55 1.74 -1.87 -6.02
N HIS A 56 2.62 -2.11 -5.06
CA HIS A 56 2.43 -1.65 -3.69
C HIS A 56 2.49 -0.13 -3.56
N VAL A 57 3.34 0.56 -4.33
CA VAL A 57 3.34 2.04 -4.39
C VAL A 57 1.99 2.56 -4.87
N SER A 58 1.40 1.94 -5.90
CA SER A 58 0.08 2.32 -6.41
C SER A 58 -1.03 2.05 -5.40
N ILE A 59 -1.00 0.89 -4.72
CA ILE A 59 -1.96 0.56 -3.64
C ILE A 59 -1.86 1.57 -2.50
N ASP A 60 -0.65 1.94 -2.08
CA ASP A 60 -0.44 2.94 -1.03
C ASP A 60 -1.03 4.31 -1.41
N SER A 61 -0.84 4.73 -2.67
CA SER A 61 -1.44 5.96 -3.20
C SER A 61 -2.97 5.96 -3.08
N ILE A 62 -3.60 4.83 -3.38
CA ILE A 62 -5.05 4.62 -3.24
C ILE A 62 -5.48 4.71 -1.78
N LEU A 63 -4.82 3.98 -0.87
CA LEU A 63 -5.15 3.99 0.55
C LEU A 63 -4.98 5.38 1.17
N MET A 64 -3.94 6.11 0.78
CA MET A 64 -3.74 7.51 1.19
C MET A 64 -4.84 8.43 0.66
N THR A 65 -5.31 8.19 -0.57
CA THR A 65 -6.45 8.92 -1.13
C THR A 65 -7.72 8.65 -0.33
N ILE A 66 -8.03 7.39 0.00
CA ILE A 66 -9.17 7.02 0.84
C ILE A 66 -9.08 7.73 2.20
N LYS A 67 -7.95 7.60 2.90
CA LYS A 67 -7.69 8.22 4.20
C LYS A 67 -7.93 9.74 4.18
N ASN A 68 -7.44 10.41 3.14
CA ASN A 68 -7.60 11.86 2.99
C ASN A 68 -9.03 12.27 2.65
N ASN A 69 -9.79 11.42 1.95
CA ASN A 69 -11.20 11.69 1.66
C ASN A 69 -12.08 11.48 2.88
N PHE A 70 -11.85 10.45 3.70
CA PHE A 70 -12.59 10.29 4.96
C PHE A 70 -12.43 11.49 5.87
N LYS A 71 -11.22 12.06 5.98
CA LYS A 71 -11.00 13.31 6.74
C LYS A 71 -11.87 14.49 6.28
N LYS A 72 -12.31 14.51 5.02
CA LYS A 72 -13.16 15.57 4.45
C LYS A 72 -14.64 15.30 4.61
N LEU A 73 -15.03 14.04 4.82
CA LEU A 73 -16.43 13.68 5.08
C LEU A 73 -16.77 14.15 6.50
N GLU A 74 -17.67 15.13 6.61
CA GLU A 74 -18.19 15.54 7.91
C GLU A 74 -18.81 14.34 8.63
N LYS A 75 -18.48 14.16 9.92
CA LYS A 75 -18.93 13.04 10.77
C LYS A 75 -20.45 12.80 10.77
N ASN A 76 -21.25 13.74 10.28
CA ASN A 76 -22.70 13.72 10.33
C ASN A 76 -23.39 13.30 9.01
N ASN A 77 -22.64 13.03 7.93
CA ASN A 77 -23.25 12.50 6.71
C ASN A 77 -23.49 10.99 6.85
N THR A 78 -24.71 10.64 7.20
CA THR A 78 -25.23 9.25 7.35
C THR A 78 -25.51 8.55 6.02
N ASN A 79 -24.97 9.07 4.90
CA ASN A 79 -25.15 8.49 3.59
C ASN A 79 -24.39 7.17 3.47
N LEU A 80 -24.96 6.23 2.72
CA LEU A 80 -24.30 4.97 2.36
C LEU A 80 -22.98 5.28 1.63
N LEU A 81 -21.86 4.87 2.22
CA LEU A 81 -20.52 5.03 1.65
C LEU A 81 -20.19 3.77 0.83
N SER A 82 -20.04 3.93 -0.47
CA SER A 82 -19.60 2.88 -1.38
C SER A 82 -18.16 3.16 -1.79
N ILE A 83 -17.30 2.15 -1.66
CA ILE A 83 -15.91 2.20 -2.08
C ILE A 83 -15.71 1.05 -3.05
N ASP A 84 -15.53 1.39 -4.32
CA ASP A 84 -15.28 0.41 -5.37
C ASP A 84 -13.85 0.58 -5.87
N LEU A 85 -13.09 -0.50 -5.86
CA LEU A 85 -11.81 -0.59 -6.56
C LEU A 85 -12.02 -1.40 -7.83
N VAL A 86 -11.85 -0.75 -8.97
CA VAL A 86 -12.08 -1.38 -10.27
C VAL A 86 -10.75 -1.50 -11.00
N GLN A 87 -10.35 -2.72 -11.31
CA GLN A 87 -9.20 -3.00 -12.15
C GLN A 87 -9.62 -3.20 -13.60
N GLU A 88 -9.17 -2.31 -14.49
CA GLU A 88 -9.28 -2.46 -15.93
C GLU A 88 -7.89 -2.58 -16.54
N LYS A 89 -7.51 -3.79 -16.94
CA LYS A 89 -6.17 -4.09 -17.49
C LYS A 89 -5.09 -3.63 -16.49
N SER A 90 -4.21 -2.72 -16.92
CA SER A 90 -3.10 -2.17 -16.14
C SER A 90 -3.47 -0.91 -15.34
N LYS A 91 -4.76 -0.67 -15.09
CA LYS A 91 -5.25 0.52 -14.38
C LYS A 91 -6.15 0.13 -13.23
N LEU A 92 -5.84 0.64 -12.04
CA LEU A 92 -6.64 0.48 -10.84
C LEU A 92 -7.28 1.81 -10.48
N SER A 93 -8.61 1.85 -10.44
CA SER A 93 -9.38 3.06 -10.15
C SER A 93 -10.09 2.93 -8.82
N LEU A 94 -10.06 4.00 -8.02
CA LEU A 94 -10.83 4.15 -6.80
C LEU A 94 -12.08 4.97 -7.10
N LEU A 95 -13.24 4.39 -6.89
CA LEU A 95 -14.52 5.08 -6.91
C LEU A 95 -15.06 5.16 -5.48
N VAL A 96 -15.48 6.35 -5.07
CA VAL A 96 -16.21 6.55 -3.81
C VAL A 96 -17.57 7.11 -4.15
N ASN A 97 -18.64 6.43 -3.73
CA ASN A 97 -20.02 6.74 -4.11
C ASN A 97 -20.20 6.89 -5.63
N ARG A 98 -19.53 6.03 -6.40
CA ARG A 98 -19.46 6.03 -7.88
C ARG A 98 -18.72 7.20 -8.52
N GLU A 99 -18.12 8.10 -7.74
CA GLU A 99 -17.24 9.14 -8.25
C GLU A 99 -15.80 8.64 -8.30
N ASN A 100 -15.13 8.74 -9.46
CA ASN A 100 -13.73 8.36 -9.59
C ASN A 100 -12.83 9.43 -8.93
N LEU A 101 -12.12 9.02 -7.88
CA LEU A 101 -11.24 9.91 -7.12
C LEU A 101 -9.79 9.84 -7.58
N ILE A 102 -9.32 8.65 -7.94
CA ILE A 102 -7.96 8.44 -8.41
C ILE A 102 -7.90 7.22 -9.31
N SER A 103 -6.97 7.24 -10.25
CA SER A 103 -6.58 6.06 -10.98
C SER A 103 -5.07 5.95 -11.06
N GLU A 104 -4.55 4.77 -10.76
CA GLU A 104 -3.12 4.47 -10.77
C GLU A 104 -2.83 3.37 -11.79
N ASN A 105 -1.67 3.45 -12.44
CA ASN A 105 -1.20 2.36 -13.27
C ASN A 105 -0.67 1.25 -12.35
N ILE A 106 -1.06 0.01 -12.63
CA ILE A 106 -0.55 -1.18 -11.93
C ILE A 106 0.01 -2.17 -12.95
N PRO A 107 1.22 -2.71 -12.72
CA PRO A 107 1.90 -3.54 -13.72
C PRO A 107 1.20 -4.89 -13.93
N ASN A 108 0.57 -5.43 -12.87
CA ASN A 108 -0.03 -6.78 -12.86
C ASN A 108 -1.40 -6.77 -12.18
N GLU A 109 -2.17 -7.85 -12.37
CA GLU A 109 -3.44 -8.10 -11.67
C GLU A 109 -3.25 -8.20 -10.15
N LEU A 110 -4.28 -7.74 -9.42
CA LEU A 110 -4.36 -7.93 -7.98
C LEU A 110 -4.57 -9.42 -7.68
N SER A 111 -3.66 -9.99 -6.89
CA SER A 111 -3.86 -11.32 -6.34
C SER A 111 -4.92 -11.30 -5.23
N ASN A 112 -5.45 -12.47 -4.87
CA ASN A 112 -6.37 -12.58 -3.73
C ASN A 112 -5.77 -12.04 -2.42
N ASN A 113 -4.44 -12.15 -2.25
CA ASN A 113 -3.75 -11.60 -1.09
C ASN A 113 -3.72 -10.06 -1.12
N ASP A 114 -3.50 -9.47 -2.29
CA ASP A 114 -3.57 -8.01 -2.46
C ASP A 114 -4.99 -7.51 -2.16
N ILE A 115 -6.01 -8.17 -2.71
CA ILE A 115 -7.42 -7.86 -2.49
C ILE A 115 -7.76 -7.94 -1.00
N PHE A 116 -7.36 -9.02 -0.33
CA PHE A 116 -7.59 -9.21 1.10
C PHE A 116 -6.91 -8.12 1.94
N PHE A 117 -5.64 -7.82 1.64
CA PHE A 117 -4.90 -6.76 2.31
C PHE A 117 -5.59 -5.41 2.15
N ILE A 118 -5.93 -5.03 0.92
CA ILE A 118 -6.57 -3.74 0.63
C ILE A 118 -7.91 -3.61 1.36
N LYS A 119 -8.78 -4.64 1.29
CA LYS A 119 -10.07 -4.62 1.99
C LYS A 119 -9.89 -4.37 3.49
N ASN A 120 -8.99 -5.11 4.14
CA ASN A 120 -8.74 -4.95 5.57
C ASN A 120 -8.15 -3.58 5.90
N SER A 121 -7.21 -3.07 5.09
CA SER A 121 -6.67 -1.72 5.27
C SER A 121 -7.76 -0.65 5.19
N ILE A 122 -8.70 -0.77 4.26
CA ILE A 122 -9.83 0.17 4.15
C ILE A 122 -10.73 0.07 5.37
N TYR A 123 -11.06 -1.14 5.85
CA TYR A 123 -11.84 -1.33 7.08
C TYR A 123 -11.17 -0.66 8.28
N TYR A 124 -9.86 -0.86 8.48
CA TYR A 124 -9.13 -0.20 9.56
C TYR A 124 -9.15 1.33 9.43
N LEU A 125 -9.01 1.87 8.21
CA LEU A 125 -9.09 3.32 7.99
C LEU A 125 -10.46 3.90 8.34
N ILE A 126 -11.54 3.14 8.11
CA ILE A 126 -12.90 3.51 8.48
C ILE A 126 -13.04 3.49 10.01
N GLU A 127 -12.62 2.41 10.66
CA GLU A 127 -12.69 2.23 12.12
C GLU A 127 -11.96 3.35 12.85
N ASP A 128 -10.76 3.71 12.38
CA ASP A 128 -9.96 4.81 12.92
C ASP A 128 -10.69 6.17 12.84
N PHE A 129 -11.52 6.39 11.81
CA PHE A 129 -12.14 7.69 11.56
C PHE A 129 -13.49 7.86 12.27
N TYR A 130 -14.34 6.84 12.20
CA TYR A 130 -15.69 6.89 12.75
C TYR A 130 -15.77 6.45 14.21
N SER A 131 -14.66 5.95 14.78
CA SER A 131 -14.65 5.16 16.02
C SER A 131 -15.54 3.91 15.85
N TYR A 132 -15.52 2.98 16.81
CA TYR A 132 -16.31 1.73 16.78
C TYR A 132 -17.83 1.98 16.96
N ASP A 133 -18.42 2.91 16.20
CA ASP A 133 -19.86 3.17 16.15
C ASP A 133 -20.49 2.22 15.13
N ASN A 134 -21.05 1.11 15.64
CA ASN A 134 -21.67 0.04 14.87
C ASN A 134 -22.72 0.52 13.85
N LYS A 135 -23.28 1.73 14.00
CA LYS A 135 -24.23 2.29 13.03
C LYS A 135 -23.58 2.66 11.69
N VAL A 136 -22.30 3.02 11.68
CA VAL A 136 -21.59 3.44 10.47
C VAL A 136 -21.21 2.24 9.61
N HIS A 137 -20.81 1.12 10.22
CA HIS A 137 -20.39 -0.10 9.51
C HIS A 137 -21.47 -0.69 8.59
N ASN A 138 -22.75 -0.60 8.99
CA ASN A 138 -23.87 -1.12 8.19
C ASN A 138 -24.15 -0.29 6.92
N ASN A 139 -23.55 0.89 6.81
CA ASN A 139 -23.73 1.80 5.68
C ASN A 139 -22.50 1.82 4.75
N ILE A 140 -21.57 0.86 4.89
CA ILE A 140 -20.36 0.82 4.07
C ILE A 140 -20.33 -0.43 3.20
N SER A 141 -20.13 -0.23 1.90
CA SER A 141 -19.88 -1.31 0.95
C SER A 141 -18.49 -1.16 0.34
N ILE A 142 -17.71 -2.24 0.34
CA ILE A 142 -16.38 -2.29 -0.28
C ILE A 142 -16.38 -3.38 -1.34
N ASN A 143 -16.33 -2.97 -2.61
CA ASN A 143 -16.24 -3.89 -3.74
C ASN A 143 -14.85 -3.78 -4.38
N ILE A 144 -14.27 -4.91 -4.75
CA ILE A 144 -13.06 -4.96 -5.57
C ILE A 144 -13.41 -5.83 -6.77
N ILE A 145 -13.44 -5.21 -7.96
CA ILE A 145 -13.95 -5.75 -9.22
C ILE A 145 -12.84 -5.73 -10.26
#